data_AF-A0A1E3L276-F1
#
_entry.id   AF-A0A1E3L276-F1
#
_cell.length_a   1.000
_cell.length_b   1.000
_cell.length_c   1.000
_cell.angle_alpha   90.00
_cell.angle_beta   90.00
_cell.angle_gamma   90.00
#
_symmetry.space_group_name_H-M   'P 1'
#
loop_
_entity.id
_entity.type
_entity.pdbx_description
1 polymer ?
#
loop_
_entity_poly.entity_id
_entity_poly.type
_entity_poly.pdbx_seq_one_letter_code
_entity_poly.pdbx_strand_id
1 'polypeptide(L)'
;MKELIAKLDHIHAYYKNLIDQDESIYYITELHEEFADEFKKYAPNEIFNADLSTYTSYIEPTCWSGTIQQRIQDAENRYTMKKWLSKSFFEWFPKYSFLEKYDLSDYSKINNELNYMNELRSCALQIIATYEQSLANKYI
;
A
#
# COMPACT_ATOMS: atom_id res chain seq x y z
N MET A 1 2.81 -20.86 0.00
CA MET A 1 3.87 -19.83 -0.10
C MET A 1 4.24 -19.51 -1.55
N LYS A 2 4.65 -20.48 -2.38
CA LYS A 2 4.98 -20.24 -3.80
C LYS A 2 3.86 -19.51 -4.57
N GLU A 3 2.61 -19.91 -4.37
CA GLU A 3 1.43 -19.27 -4.98
C GLU A 3 1.24 -17.81 -4.53
N LEU A 4 1.45 -17.52 -3.24
CA LEU A 4 1.36 -16.15 -2.71
C LEU A 4 2.46 -15.24 -3.27
N ILE A 5 3.66 -15.78 -3.48
CA ILE A 5 4.75 -15.06 -4.13
C ILE A 5 4.39 -14.74 -5.58
N ALA A 6 3.91 -15.73 -6.34
CA ALA A 6 3.46 -15.51 -7.71
C ALA A 6 2.31 -14.50 -7.80
N LYS A 7 1.39 -14.52 -6.82
CA LYS A 7 0.33 -13.51 -6.70
C LYS A 7 0.88 -12.11 -6.47
N LEU A 8 1.91 -11.97 -5.64
CA LEU A 8 2.56 -10.69 -5.37
C LEU A 8 3.20 -10.09 -6.64
N ASP A 9 3.89 -10.93 -7.42
CA ASP A 9 4.46 -10.54 -8.72
C ASP A 9 3.35 -10.15 -9.72
N HIS A 10 2.23 -10.87 -9.72
CA HIS A 10 1.08 -10.56 -10.58
C HIS A 10 0.45 -9.21 -10.22
N ILE A 11 0.23 -8.92 -8.92
CA ILE A 11 -0.29 -7.63 -8.45
C ILE A 11 0.62 -6.50 -8.93
N HIS A 12 1.95 -6.63 -8.73
CA HIS A 12 2.92 -5.64 -9.18
C HIS A 12 2.84 -5.40 -10.69
N ALA A 13 2.82 -6.47 -11.49
CA ALA A 13 2.73 -6.37 -12.95
C ALA A 13 1.41 -5.75 -13.43
N TYR A 14 0.28 -6.10 -12.80
CA TYR A 14 -1.03 -5.56 -13.15
C TYR A 14 -1.10 -4.05 -12.92
N TYR A 15 -0.77 -3.60 -11.71
CA TYR A 15 -0.88 -2.19 -11.35
C TYR A 15 0.17 -1.32 -12.00
N LYS A 16 1.37 -1.83 -12.26
CA LYS A 16 2.37 -1.10 -13.03
C LYS A 16 1.82 -0.71 -14.42
N ASN A 17 1.15 -1.64 -15.11
CA ASN A 17 0.53 -1.34 -16.40
C ASN A 17 -0.59 -0.30 -16.28
N LEU A 18 -1.42 -0.35 -15.22
CA LEU A 18 -2.50 0.61 -15.02
C LEU A 18 -1.97 2.02 -14.70
N ILE A 19 -0.95 2.11 -13.85
CA ILE A 19 -0.38 3.38 -13.41
C ILE A 19 0.43 4.02 -14.54
N ASP A 20 1.19 3.23 -15.31
CA ASP A 20 1.98 3.71 -16.45
C ASP A 20 1.10 4.17 -17.63
N GLN A 21 -0.13 3.67 -17.74
CA GLN A 21 -1.10 4.10 -18.76
C GLN A 21 -1.87 5.38 -18.39
N ASP A 22 -1.80 5.81 -17.13
CA ASP A 22 -2.56 6.96 -16.65
C ASP A 22 -1.69 8.23 -16.64
N GLU A 23 -1.62 8.90 -17.80
CA GLU A 23 -0.82 10.11 -18.03
C GLU A 23 -1.43 11.40 -17.47
N SER A 24 -2.64 11.35 -16.91
CA SER A 24 -3.28 12.58 -16.45
C SER A 24 -2.63 13.09 -15.16
N ILE A 25 -2.16 14.34 -15.24
CA ILE A 25 -1.55 15.09 -14.15
C ILE A 25 -2.64 15.75 -13.27
N TYR A 26 -3.91 15.73 -13.70
CA TYR A 26 -4.97 16.57 -13.13
C TYR A 26 -5.68 15.97 -11.91
N TYR A 27 -5.62 14.66 -11.68
CA TYR A 27 -6.43 13.99 -10.64
C TYR A 27 -6.20 14.49 -9.21
N ILE A 28 -4.98 14.92 -8.89
CA ILE A 28 -4.65 15.41 -7.54
C ILE A 28 -5.22 16.82 -7.34
N THR A 29 -5.17 17.64 -8.38
CA THR A 29 -5.77 18.97 -8.37
C THR A 29 -7.28 18.85 -8.24
N GLU A 30 -7.92 17.98 -9.02
CA GLU A 30 -9.37 17.74 -8.96
C GLU A 30 -9.79 17.26 -7.57
N LEU A 31 -9.07 16.29 -6.98
CA LEU A 31 -9.34 15.83 -5.61
C LEU A 31 -9.23 16.98 -4.60
N HIS A 32 -8.18 17.81 -4.70
CA HIS A 32 -8.00 18.95 -3.80
C HIS A 32 -9.07 20.03 -3.97
N GLU A 33 -9.54 20.26 -5.20
CA GLU A 33 -10.60 21.24 -5.49
C GLU A 33 -11.95 20.76 -4.98
N GLU A 34 -12.30 19.50 -5.22
CA GLU A 34 -13.59 18.93 -4.81
C GLU A 34 -13.71 18.80 -3.29
N PHE A 35 -12.63 18.44 -2.60
CA PHE A 35 -12.59 18.29 -1.15
C PHE A 35 -11.88 19.46 -0.45
N ALA A 36 -11.89 20.66 -1.06
CA ALA A 36 -11.12 21.80 -0.57
C ALA A 36 -11.41 22.17 0.89
N ASP A 37 -12.67 22.10 1.31
CA ASP A 37 -13.09 22.42 2.68
C ASP A 37 -12.58 21.37 3.68
N GLU A 38 -12.65 20.09 3.34
CA GLU A 38 -12.11 19.01 4.16
C GLU A 38 -10.58 19.10 4.25
N PHE A 39 -9.87 19.32 3.14
CA PHE A 39 -8.41 19.52 3.16
C PHE A 39 -8.04 20.73 4.03
N LYS A 40 -8.76 21.84 3.90
CA LYS A 40 -8.54 23.02 4.75
C LYS A 40 -8.81 22.74 6.23
N LYS A 41 -9.78 21.89 6.55
CA LYS A 41 -10.15 21.56 7.93
C LYS A 41 -9.19 20.56 8.58
N TYR A 42 -8.80 19.52 7.85
CA TYR A 42 -8.09 18.35 8.40
C TYR A 42 -6.60 18.31 8.03
N ALA A 43 -6.20 18.90 6.89
CA ALA A 43 -4.85 18.84 6.35
C ALA A 43 -4.39 20.17 5.68
N PRO A 44 -4.51 21.35 6.34
CA PRO A 44 -4.42 22.66 5.69
C PRO A 44 -3.06 23.03 5.09
N ASN A 45 -1.97 22.40 5.54
CA ASN A 45 -0.60 22.70 5.12
C ASN A 45 0.13 21.48 4.53
N GLU A 46 -0.63 20.45 4.18
CA GLU A 46 -0.09 19.15 3.80
C GLU A 46 -0.25 18.93 2.30
N ILE A 47 0.60 18.06 1.74
CA ILE A 47 0.57 17.70 0.33
C ILE A 47 0.21 16.23 0.24
N PHE A 48 -1.04 15.93 -0.09
CA PHE A 48 -1.55 14.55 -0.20
C PHE A 48 -0.63 13.65 -1.03
N ASN A 49 -0.17 14.14 -2.19
CA ASN A 49 0.73 13.41 -3.07
C ASN A 49 2.08 13.06 -2.41
N ALA A 50 2.62 13.96 -1.58
CA ALA A 50 3.90 13.72 -0.92
C ALA A 50 3.77 12.61 0.14
N ASP A 51 2.65 12.59 0.87
CA ASP A 51 2.35 11.53 1.83
C ASP A 51 2.06 10.20 1.15
N LEU A 52 1.31 10.21 0.03
CA LEU A 52 1.06 9.02 -0.77
C LEU A 52 2.36 8.44 -1.34
N SER A 53 3.21 9.29 -1.93
CA SER A 53 4.53 8.88 -2.41
C SER A 53 5.41 8.32 -1.30
N THR A 54 5.38 8.96 -0.11
CA THR A 54 6.07 8.46 1.08
C THR A 54 5.56 7.07 1.42
N TYR A 55 4.24 6.87 1.55
CA TYR A 55 3.64 5.57 1.84
C TYR A 55 4.07 4.50 0.82
N THR A 56 3.93 4.78 -0.48
CA THR A 56 4.31 3.89 -1.57
C THR A 56 5.78 3.49 -1.49
N SER A 57 6.68 4.44 -1.22
CA SER A 57 8.13 4.18 -1.09
C SER A 57 8.52 3.23 0.05
N TYR A 58 7.68 3.12 1.09
CA TYR A 58 7.91 2.16 2.17
C TYR A 58 7.27 0.80 1.88
N ILE A 59 6.05 0.79 1.35
CA ILE A 59 5.27 -0.43 1.16
C ILE A 59 5.76 -1.22 -0.04
N GLU A 60 5.95 -0.60 -1.20
CA GLU A 60 6.26 -1.30 -2.44
C GLU A 60 7.59 -2.08 -2.37
N PRO A 61 8.73 -1.49 -1.98
CA PRO A 61 10.00 -2.23 -1.92
C PRO A 61 9.98 -3.35 -0.87
N THR A 62 9.21 -3.16 0.20
CA THR A 62 9.00 -4.17 1.27
C THR A 62 8.24 -5.38 0.74
N CYS A 63 7.33 -5.15 -0.20
CA CYS A 63 6.49 -6.16 -0.83
C CYS A 63 7.11 -6.77 -2.10
N TRP A 64 8.31 -6.41 -2.52
CA TRP A 64 8.94 -7.08 -3.66
C TRP A 64 9.25 -8.55 -3.34
N SER A 65 8.92 -9.46 -4.26
CA SER A 65 9.03 -10.90 -4.06
C SER A 65 10.43 -11.36 -3.66
N GLY A 66 11.48 -10.79 -4.25
CA GLY A 66 12.87 -11.06 -3.85
C GLY A 66 13.18 -10.57 -2.43
N THR A 67 12.76 -9.35 -2.11
CA THR A 67 12.96 -8.74 -0.79
C THR A 67 12.25 -9.52 0.31
N ILE A 68 10.96 -9.80 0.13
CA ILE A 68 10.16 -10.48 1.16
C ILE A 68 10.69 -11.90 1.41
N GLN A 69 11.04 -12.67 0.38
CA GLN A 69 11.57 -14.03 0.56
C GLN A 69 12.88 -14.07 1.36
N GLN A 70 13.72 -13.05 1.21
CA GLN A 70 14.98 -12.93 1.95
C GLN A 70 14.73 -12.43 3.38
N ARG A 71 13.97 -11.34 3.52
CA ARG A 71 13.80 -10.64 4.81
C ARG A 71 12.90 -11.39 5.78
N ILE A 72 11.94 -12.19 5.30
CA ILE A 72 11.09 -12.95 6.21
C ILE A 72 11.82 -14.04 6.99
N GLN A 73 13.06 -14.39 6.64
CA GLN A 73 13.81 -15.39 7.38
C GLN A 73 14.32 -14.86 8.72
N ASP A 74 14.60 -13.56 8.78
CA ASP A 74 15.04 -12.87 9.98
C ASP A 74 13.84 -12.34 10.82
N ALA A 75 13.91 -12.54 12.13
CA ALA A 75 12.79 -12.24 13.02
C ALA A 75 12.55 -10.73 13.19
N GLU A 76 13.62 -9.93 13.27
CA GLU A 76 13.55 -8.48 13.41
C GLU A 76 12.98 -7.83 12.14
N ASN A 77 13.45 -8.29 10.99
CA ASN A 77 12.91 -7.89 9.70
C ASN A 77 11.43 -8.26 9.57
N ARG A 78 11.02 -9.50 9.91
CA ARG A 78 9.59 -9.88 9.92
C ARG A 78 8.75 -8.94 10.79
N TYR A 79 9.22 -8.66 12.02
CA TYR A 79 8.50 -7.79 12.94
C TYR A 79 8.34 -6.36 12.37
N THR A 80 9.42 -5.81 11.83
CA THR A 80 9.42 -4.47 11.23
C THR A 80 8.52 -4.40 9.99
N MET A 81 8.61 -5.40 9.11
CA MET A 81 7.74 -5.53 7.94
C MET A 81 6.27 -5.59 8.36
N LYS A 82 5.91 -6.44 9.33
CA LYS A 82 4.53 -6.51 9.85
C LYS A 82 4.07 -5.17 10.40
N LYS A 83 4.92 -4.43 11.12
CA LYS A 83 4.57 -3.10 11.64
C LYS A 83 4.17 -2.14 10.52
N TRP A 84 4.96 -2.06 9.45
CA TRP A 84 4.64 -1.17 8.32
C TRP A 84 3.44 -1.67 7.53
N LEU A 85 3.41 -2.96 7.22
CA LEU A 85 2.36 -3.59 6.44
C LEU A 85 1.04 -3.74 7.21
N SER A 86 1.01 -3.56 8.53
CA SER A 86 -0.25 -3.72 9.30
C SER A 86 -1.24 -2.59 9.06
N LYS A 87 -0.78 -1.44 8.57
CA LYS A 87 -1.59 -0.23 8.45
C LYS A 87 -1.84 0.18 7.00
N SER A 88 -3.05 0.62 6.69
CA SER A 88 -3.43 1.25 5.43
C SER A 88 -2.82 2.66 5.31
N PHE A 89 -2.96 3.28 4.14
CA PHE A 89 -2.57 4.68 3.93
C PHE A 89 -3.24 5.62 4.95
N PHE A 90 -4.56 5.48 5.14
CA PHE A 90 -5.31 6.33 6.07
C PHE A 90 -4.95 6.07 7.54
N GLU A 91 -4.50 4.86 7.89
CA GLU A 91 -3.97 4.57 9.22
C GLU A 91 -2.56 5.16 9.45
N TRP A 92 -1.76 5.38 8.39
CA TRP A 92 -0.50 6.13 8.47
C TRP A 92 -0.76 7.63 8.52
N PHE A 93 -1.73 8.10 7.74
CA PHE A 93 -2.04 9.52 7.56
C PHE A 93 -3.52 9.79 7.89
N PRO A 94 -3.90 9.73 9.19
CA PRO A 94 -5.30 9.82 9.63
C PRO A 94 -5.99 11.15 9.28
N LYS A 95 -5.21 12.18 8.98
CA LYS A 95 -5.69 13.48 8.47
C LYS A 95 -6.48 13.37 7.15
N TYR A 96 -6.28 12.29 6.38
CA TYR A 96 -7.01 12.02 5.14
C TYR A 96 -8.15 11.01 5.29
N SER A 97 -8.45 10.54 6.51
CA SER A 97 -9.53 9.56 6.76
C SER A 97 -10.91 10.03 6.29
N PHE A 98 -11.11 11.34 6.10
CA PHE A 98 -12.34 11.87 5.52
C PHE A 98 -12.58 11.37 4.09
N LEU A 99 -11.54 10.93 3.37
CA LEU A 99 -11.66 10.34 2.03
C LEU A 99 -12.21 8.90 2.05
N GLU A 100 -12.08 8.18 3.17
CA GLU A 100 -12.49 6.76 3.28
C GLU A 100 -14.00 6.53 3.08
N LYS A 101 -14.80 7.59 3.23
CA LYS A 101 -16.27 7.52 3.08
C LYS A 101 -16.75 7.80 1.64
N TYR A 102 -15.83 8.13 0.72
CA TYR A 102 -16.17 8.47 -0.67
C TYR A 102 -15.67 7.39 -1.64
N ASP A 103 -16.37 7.27 -2.77
CA ASP A 103 -15.86 6.50 -3.90
C ASP A 103 -14.82 7.36 -4.64
N LEU A 104 -13.61 6.84 -4.77
CA LEU A 104 -12.51 7.53 -5.45
C LEU A 104 -12.32 7.02 -6.88
N SER A 105 -13.24 6.22 -7.43
CA SER A 105 -13.14 5.65 -8.77
C SER A 105 -12.91 6.69 -9.87
N ASP A 106 -13.43 7.91 -9.68
CA ASP A 106 -13.29 9.03 -10.62
C ASP A 106 -11.86 9.62 -10.62
N TYR A 107 -11.06 9.34 -9.58
CA TYR A 107 -9.63 9.67 -9.49
C TYR A 107 -8.78 8.42 -9.76
N SER A 108 -8.85 7.89 -10.98
CA SER A 108 -8.34 6.57 -11.41
C SER A 108 -6.94 6.21 -10.89
N LYS A 109 -5.87 6.88 -11.32
CA LYS A 109 -5.10 7.68 -10.39
C LYS A 109 -4.76 7.09 -9.01
N ILE A 110 -5.28 7.86 -8.06
CA ILE A 110 -5.19 7.70 -6.62
C ILE A 110 -5.87 6.39 -6.20
N ASN A 111 -7.03 6.08 -6.78
CA ASN A 111 -7.76 4.85 -6.48
C ASN A 111 -6.94 3.60 -6.82
N ASN A 112 -6.33 3.56 -8.00
CA ASN A 112 -5.46 2.47 -8.43
C ASN A 112 -4.23 2.35 -7.52
N GLU A 113 -3.58 3.45 -7.15
CA GLU A 113 -2.42 3.41 -6.26
C GLU A 113 -2.78 2.94 -4.84
N LEU A 114 -3.91 3.40 -4.28
CA LEU A 114 -4.39 2.95 -2.98
C LEU A 114 -4.77 1.46 -2.99
N ASN A 115 -5.48 1.00 -4.04
CA ASN A 115 -5.85 -0.40 -4.19
C ASN A 115 -4.61 -1.28 -4.38
N TYR A 116 -3.67 -0.85 -5.23
CA TYR A 116 -2.39 -1.50 -5.43
C TYR A 116 -1.65 -1.73 -4.11
N MET A 117 -1.47 -0.66 -3.32
CA MET A 117 -0.78 -0.76 -2.04
C MET A 117 -1.52 -1.66 -1.05
N ASN A 118 -2.85 -1.61 -1.01
CA ASN A 118 -3.65 -2.46 -0.13
C ASN A 118 -3.54 -3.95 -0.51
N GLU A 119 -3.60 -4.27 -1.80
CA GLU A 119 -3.45 -5.64 -2.28
C GLU A 119 -2.06 -6.21 -2.02
N LEU A 120 -1.00 -5.43 -2.32
CA LEU A 120 0.38 -5.81 -2.01
C LEU A 120 0.54 -6.11 -0.52
N ARG A 121 0.06 -5.20 0.32
CA ARG A 121 0.20 -5.27 1.77
C ARG A 121 -0.53 -6.48 2.34
N SER A 122 -1.76 -6.72 1.90
CA SER A 122 -2.55 -7.90 2.26
C SER A 122 -1.85 -9.20 1.85
N CYS A 123 -1.34 -9.28 0.61
CA CYS A 123 -0.63 -10.46 0.12
C CYS A 123 0.69 -10.71 0.88
N ALA A 124 1.45 -9.65 1.16
CA ALA A 124 2.70 -9.72 1.93
C ALA A 124 2.45 -10.18 3.38
N LEU A 125 1.41 -9.68 4.05
CA LEU A 125 1.03 -10.15 5.38
C LEU A 125 0.65 -11.64 5.39
N GLN A 126 -0.05 -12.12 4.35
CA GLN A 126 -0.36 -13.54 4.21
C GLN A 126 0.90 -14.40 4.02
N ILE A 127 1.90 -13.91 3.28
CA ILE A 127 3.20 -14.58 3.13
C ILE A 127 3.89 -14.72 4.48
N ILE A 128 3.95 -13.62 5.25
CA ILE A 128 4.58 -13.62 6.57
C ILE A 128 3.86 -14.58 7.52
N ALA A 129 2.53 -14.53 7.57
CA ALA A 129 1.73 -15.44 8.41
C ALA A 129 1.94 -16.92 8.03
N THR A 130 1.95 -17.23 6.74
CA THR A 130 2.22 -18.58 6.22
C THR A 130 3.62 -19.06 6.65
N TYR A 131 4.62 -18.18 6.59
CA TYR A 131 5.98 -18.50 7.02
C TYR A 131 6.05 -18.75 8.53
N GLU A 132 5.46 -17.87 9.35
CA GLU A 132 5.42 -18.04 10.80
C GLU A 132 4.74 -19.35 11.21
N GLN A 133 3.64 -19.72 10.55
CA GLN A 133 2.97 -21.00 10.78
C GLN A 133 3.87 -22.20 10.40
N SER A 134 4.63 -22.09 9.31
CA SER A 134 5.57 -23.13 8.91
C SER A 134 6.73 -23.31 9.91
N LEU A 135 7.13 -22.24 10.61
CA LEU A 135 8.10 -22.33 11.70
C LEU A 135 7.49 -23.04 12.91
N ALA A 136 6.28 -22.67 13.33
CA ALA A 136 5.61 -23.29 14.47
C ALA A 136 5.45 -24.81 14.28
N ASN A 137 5.07 -25.24 13.09
CA ASN A 137 4.89 -26.67 12.76
C ASN A 137 6.19 -27.49 12.73
N LYS A 138 7.37 -26.86 12.70
CA LYS A 138 8.67 -27.57 12.75
C LYS A 138 9.09 -27.94 14.17
N TYR A 139 8.45 -27.35 15.19
CA TYR A 139 8.77 -27.55 16.59
C TYR A 139 7.66 -28.30 17.36
N ILE A 140 6.72 -28.91 16.64
CA ILE A 140 5.70 -29.85 17.13
C ILE A 140 6.07 -31.23 16.57
#